data_AF-A0A7C3NDA6-F1
#
_entry.id   AF-A0A7C3NDA6-F1
#
_cell.length_a   1.000
_cell.length_b   1.000
_cell.length_c   1.000
_cell.angle_alpha   90.00
_cell.angle_beta   90.00
_cell.angle_gamma   90.00
#
_symmetry.space_group_name_H-M   'P 1'
#
loop_
_entity.id
_entity.type
_entity.pdbx_description
1 polymer ?
#
loop_
_entity_poly.entity_id
_entity_poly.type
_entity_poly.pdbx_seq_one_letter_code
_entity_poly.pdbx_strand_id
1 'polypeptide(L)'
;MSDDIVDQPGLNVNLTLANWRRRILASHPPLDDPVALAWADTQAHYAIPVRYAEQLIDGVAADLHQTRYTTFADLATYAYGVASTVGLMSMHIIGFSGPEAIPYAIKLGVALQVTNILRDVAEDWQAGRVYLPQEELT
;
A
#
# COMPACT_ATOMS: atom_id res chain seq x y z
N MET A 1 -1.49 11.50 1.92
CA MET A 1 -2.83 11.24 1.36
C MET A 1 -3.37 9.85 1.68
N SER A 2 -2.59 8.76 1.53
CA SER A 2 -2.96 7.45 2.14
C SER A 2 -2.76 7.45 3.66
N ASP A 3 -1.64 8.02 4.11
CA ASP A 3 -1.25 7.97 5.53
C ASP A 3 -2.15 8.84 6.43
N ASP A 4 -2.73 9.93 5.90
CA ASP A 4 -3.59 10.85 6.66
C ASP A 4 -5.00 10.30 6.97
N ILE A 5 -5.36 9.13 6.42
CA ILE A 5 -6.70 8.53 6.61
C ILE A 5 -6.81 7.83 7.97
N VAL A 6 -5.69 7.37 8.54
CA VAL A 6 -5.67 6.55 9.75
C VAL A 6 -5.75 7.41 11.03
N ASP A 7 -5.39 8.70 10.94
CA ASP A 7 -5.14 9.54 12.13
C ASP A 7 -6.21 10.61 12.45
N GLN A 8 -7.32 10.69 11.71
CA GLN A 8 -8.35 11.72 11.96
C GLN A 8 -9.56 11.20 12.78
N PRO A 9 -9.77 11.69 14.02
CA PRO A 9 -10.88 11.25 14.85
C PRO A 9 -12.23 11.66 14.25
N GLY A 10 -13.11 10.68 14.01
CA GLY A 10 -14.46 10.87 13.45
C GLY A 10 -14.63 10.45 11.99
N LEU A 11 -13.55 10.08 11.29
CA LEU A 11 -13.64 9.51 9.95
C LEU A 11 -14.06 8.04 10.02
N ASN A 12 -15.13 7.70 9.29
CA ASN A 12 -15.47 6.31 9.05
C ASN A 12 -14.46 5.76 8.03
N VAL A 13 -13.45 5.04 8.54
CA VAL A 13 -12.34 4.54 7.73
C VAL A 13 -12.82 3.65 6.58
N ASN A 14 -13.86 2.85 6.81
CA ASN A 14 -14.47 2.00 5.77
C ASN A 14 -15.11 2.83 4.65
N LEU A 15 -15.83 3.91 4.98
CA LEU A 15 -16.37 4.83 3.97
C LEU A 15 -15.26 5.54 3.21
N THR A 16 -14.16 5.87 3.89
CA THR A 16 -13.01 6.55 3.29
C THR A 16 -12.30 5.64 2.29
N LEU A 17 -12.02 4.39 2.66
CA LEU A 17 -11.48 3.38 1.76
C LEU A 17 -12.40 3.10 0.58
N ALA A 18 -13.71 3.01 0.81
CA ALA A 18 -14.68 2.80 -0.27
C ALA A 18 -14.69 3.97 -1.26
N ASN A 19 -14.61 5.21 -0.77
CA ASN A 19 -14.50 6.39 -1.61
C ASN A 19 -13.18 6.41 -2.38
N TRP A 20 -12.07 6.08 -1.71
CA TRP A 20 -10.75 6.03 -2.33
C TRP A 20 -10.69 4.97 -3.45
N ARG A 21 -11.21 3.77 -3.19
CA ARG A 21 -11.39 2.72 -4.18
C ARG A 21 -12.18 3.21 -5.39
N ARG A 22 -13.31 3.87 -5.16
CA ARG A 22 -14.14 4.41 -6.25
C ARG A 22 -13.36 5.42 -7.10
N ARG A 23 -12.58 6.30 -6.47
CA ARG A 23 -11.80 7.36 -7.14
C ARG A 23 -10.66 6.79 -7.99
N ILE A 24 -9.89 5.84 -7.44
CA ILE A 24 -8.73 5.24 -8.12
C ILE A 24 -9.12 4.35 -9.29
N LEU A 25 -10.27 3.67 -9.19
CA LEU A 25 -10.76 2.75 -10.21
C LEU A 25 -11.69 3.41 -11.22
N ALA A 26 -11.99 4.71 -11.06
CA ALA A 26 -12.82 5.44 -11.99
C ALA A 26 -12.08 5.68 -13.30
N SER A 27 -12.63 5.17 -14.41
CA SER A 27 -12.12 5.51 -15.75
C SER A 27 -12.31 6.99 -16.10
N HIS A 28 -13.27 7.65 -15.44
CA HIS A 28 -13.57 9.07 -15.59
C HIS A 28 -13.75 9.68 -14.19
N PRO A 29 -12.66 10.12 -13.54
CA PRO A 29 -12.74 10.70 -12.21
C PRO A 29 -13.47 12.07 -12.21
N PRO A 30 -14.07 12.48 -11.08
CA PRO A 30 -14.71 13.79 -10.96
C PRO A 30 -13.78 14.95 -11.30
N LEU A 31 -14.31 16.00 -11.94
CA LEU A 31 -13.50 17.15 -12.39
C LEU A 31 -13.00 18.03 -11.24
N ASP A 32 -13.64 17.94 -10.07
CA ASP A 32 -13.28 18.64 -8.83
C ASP A 32 -12.27 17.85 -7.98
N ASP A 33 -11.76 16.74 -8.49
CA ASP A 33 -10.80 15.87 -7.81
C ASP A 33 -9.45 15.83 -8.55
N PRO A 34 -8.56 16.81 -8.29
CA PRO A 34 -7.29 16.92 -9.00
C PRO A 34 -6.38 15.70 -8.80
N VAL A 35 -6.47 15.01 -7.66
CA VAL A 35 -5.65 13.83 -7.36
C VAL A 35 -6.13 12.64 -8.19
N ALA A 36 -7.44 12.41 -8.24
CA ALA A 36 -7.98 11.32 -9.06
C ALA A 36 -7.79 11.57 -10.55
N LEU A 37 -7.92 12.81 -11.01
CA LEU A 37 -7.61 13.21 -12.39
C LEU A 37 -6.15 12.93 -12.74
N ALA A 38 -5.20 13.39 -11.92
CA ALA A 38 -3.78 13.17 -12.15
C ALA A 38 -3.41 11.68 -12.11
N TRP A 39 -4.03 10.91 -11.21
CA TRP A 39 -3.86 9.46 -11.14
C TRP A 39 -4.36 8.77 -12.42
N ALA A 40 -5.56 9.08 -12.89
CA ALA A 40 -6.13 8.47 -14.09
C ALA A 40 -5.29 8.79 -15.34
N ASP A 41 -4.85 10.04 -15.47
CA ASP A 41 -3.94 10.47 -16.55
C ASP A 41 -2.60 9.71 -16.49
N THR A 42 -1.98 9.65 -15.31
CA THR A 42 -0.71 8.92 -15.09
C THR A 42 -0.86 7.43 -15.40
N GLN A 43 -1.93 6.78 -14.90
CA GLN A 43 -2.19 5.37 -15.14
C GLN A 43 -2.30 5.08 -16.64
N ALA A 44 -3.05 5.90 -17.37
CA ALA A 44 -3.23 5.74 -18.81
C ALA A 44 -1.92 6.02 -19.57
N HIS A 45 -1.20 7.08 -19.22
CA HIS A 45 0.04 7.48 -19.89
C HIS A 45 1.16 6.44 -19.76
N TYR A 46 1.33 5.86 -18.57
CA TYR A 46 2.39 4.90 -18.28
C TYR A 46 1.93 3.43 -18.35
N ALA A 47 0.69 3.19 -18.79
CA ALA A 47 0.07 1.87 -18.86
C ALA A 47 0.21 1.07 -17.55
N ILE A 48 -0.01 1.73 -16.41
CA ILE A 48 0.10 1.13 -15.08
C ILE A 48 -1.06 0.14 -14.88
N PRO A 49 -0.81 -1.14 -14.59
CA PRO A 49 -1.88 -2.10 -14.34
C PRO A 49 -2.72 -1.71 -13.12
N VAL A 50 -4.03 -1.51 -13.34
CA VAL A 50 -4.98 -1.11 -12.27
C VAL A 50 -4.96 -2.04 -11.06
N ARG A 51 -4.67 -3.34 -11.28
CA ARG A 51 -4.55 -4.35 -10.23
C ARG A 51 -3.60 -3.96 -9.09
N TYR A 52 -2.54 -3.21 -9.38
CA TYR A 52 -1.58 -2.83 -8.34
C TYR A 52 -2.17 -1.78 -7.39
N ALA A 53 -3.01 -0.88 -7.92
CA ALA A 53 -3.76 0.07 -7.12
C ALA A 53 -4.84 -0.65 -6.29
N GLU A 54 -5.52 -1.64 -6.87
CA GLU A 54 -6.50 -2.48 -6.13
C GLU A 54 -5.84 -3.21 -4.97
N GLN A 55 -4.71 -3.87 -5.23
CA GLN A 55 -3.93 -4.58 -4.21
C GLN A 55 -3.40 -3.67 -3.11
N LEU A 56 -3.01 -2.43 -3.45
CA LEU A 56 -2.65 -1.42 -2.46
C LEU A 56 -3.84 -1.10 -1.55
N ILE A 57 -5.01 -0.86 -2.13
CA ILE A 57 -6.24 -0.60 -1.37
C ILE A 57 -6.59 -1.79 -0.46
N ASP A 58 -6.50 -3.01 -0.96
CA ASP A 58 -6.73 -4.22 -0.17
C ASP A 58 -5.72 -4.37 0.98
N GLY A 59 -4.44 -4.09 0.73
CA GLY A 59 -3.39 -4.12 1.74
C GLY A 59 -3.63 -3.12 2.87
N VAL A 60 -3.97 -1.88 2.53
CA VAL A 60 -4.33 -0.85 3.53
C VAL A 60 -5.60 -1.23 4.28
N ALA A 61 -6.60 -1.80 3.61
CA ALA A 61 -7.83 -2.24 4.27
C ALA A 61 -7.58 -3.38 5.29
N ALA A 62 -6.73 -4.33 4.96
CA ALA A 62 -6.37 -5.43 5.87
C ALA A 62 -5.66 -4.94 7.13
N ASP A 63 -4.78 -3.94 6.99
CA ASP A 63 -4.01 -3.33 8.10
C ASP A 63 -4.90 -2.68 9.18
N LEU A 64 -6.12 -2.26 8.84
CA LEU A 64 -7.06 -1.70 9.82
C LEU A 64 -7.58 -2.72 10.82
N HIS A 65 -7.50 -4.00 10.49
CA HIS A 65 -8.05 -5.09 11.31
C HIS A 65 -6.96 -6.01 11.84
N GLN A 66 -5.80 -6.07 11.19
CA GLN A 66 -4.71 -6.93 11.56
C GLN A 66 -3.64 -6.17 12.34
N THR A 67 -3.47 -6.52 13.62
CA THR A 67 -2.49 -5.89 14.51
C THR A 67 -1.29 -6.77 14.82
N ARG A 68 -1.30 -8.03 14.36
CA ARG A 68 -0.24 -9.03 14.60
C ARG A 68 -0.07 -9.98 13.42
N TYR A 69 1.14 -10.51 13.26
CA TYR A 69 1.52 -11.49 12.24
C TYR A 69 2.12 -12.73 12.91
N THR A 70 1.83 -13.92 12.37
CA THR A 70 2.36 -15.17 12.93
C THR A 70 3.75 -15.44 12.37
N THR A 71 3.87 -15.40 11.04
CA THR A 71 5.09 -15.74 10.30
C THR A 71 5.63 -14.55 9.51
N PHE A 72 6.91 -14.58 9.13
CA PHE A 72 7.44 -13.64 8.15
C PHE A 72 6.67 -13.65 6.81
N ALA A 73 6.09 -14.79 6.40
CA ALA A 73 5.32 -14.87 5.16
C ALA A 73 4.01 -14.04 5.24
N ASP A 74 3.36 -14.01 6.41
CA ASP A 74 2.19 -13.16 6.64
C ASP A 74 2.58 -11.68 6.58
N LEU A 75 3.70 -11.33 7.23
CA LEU A 75 4.24 -9.97 7.20
C LEU A 75 4.64 -9.55 5.78
N ALA A 76 5.28 -10.43 5.01
CA ALA A 76 5.67 -10.17 3.63
C ALA A 76 4.46 -9.98 2.71
N THR A 77 3.34 -10.66 2.98
CA THR A 77 2.08 -10.47 2.25
C THR A 77 1.49 -9.08 2.51
N TYR A 78 1.51 -8.65 3.77
CA TYR A 78 1.13 -7.28 4.13
C TYR A 78 2.05 -6.25 3.45
N ALA A 79 3.37 -6.42 3.58
CA ALA A 79 4.37 -5.54 2.97
C ALA A 79 4.26 -5.48 1.45
N TYR A 80 3.90 -6.59 0.81
CA TYR A 80 3.59 -6.61 -0.62
C TYR A 80 2.46 -5.63 -0.95
N GLY A 81 1.35 -5.74 -0.22
CA GLY A 81 0.16 -4.91 -0.40
C GLY A 81 0.47 -3.43 -0.23
N VAL A 82 1.10 -3.03 0.89
CA VAL A 82 1.28 -1.60 1.23
C VAL A 82 2.51 -0.95 0.62
N ALA A 83 3.54 -1.71 0.21
CA ALA A 83 4.80 -1.14 -0.28
C ALA A 83 5.23 -1.68 -1.65
N SER A 84 5.20 -3.00 -1.88
CA SER A 84 5.62 -3.55 -3.18
C SER A 84 4.72 -3.09 -4.33
N THR A 85 3.41 -2.95 -4.12
CA THR A 85 2.48 -2.41 -5.11
C THR A 85 2.87 -1.00 -5.57
N VAL A 86 3.31 -0.13 -4.65
CA VAL A 86 3.82 1.21 -4.96
C VAL A 86 5.07 1.13 -5.83
N GLY A 87 6.01 0.24 -5.48
CA GLY A 87 7.19 -0.03 -6.31
C GLY A 87 6.82 -0.51 -7.71
N LEU A 88 5.87 -1.44 -7.82
CA LEU A 88 5.39 -2.00 -9.08
C LEU A 88 4.72 -0.94 -9.96
N MET A 89 3.93 -0.02 -9.39
CA MET A 89 3.37 1.11 -10.12
C MET A 89 4.46 2.09 -10.56
N SER A 90 5.41 2.39 -9.68
CA SER A 90 6.50 3.33 -9.95
C SER A 90 7.44 2.86 -11.06
N MET A 91 7.66 1.55 -11.19
CA MET A 91 8.47 0.98 -12.29
C MET A 91 7.94 1.36 -13.67
N HIS A 92 6.61 1.40 -13.86
CA HIS A 92 6.01 1.80 -15.12
C HIS A 92 6.31 3.27 -15.49
N ILE A 93 6.52 4.12 -14.49
CA ILE A 93 6.85 5.53 -14.67
C ILE A 93 8.36 5.70 -14.94
N ILE A 94 9.20 5.02 -14.15
CA ILE A 94 10.67 5.10 -14.25
C ILE A 94 11.20 4.37 -15.49
N GLY A 95 10.50 3.31 -15.91
CA GLY A 95 10.95 2.36 -16.92
C GLY A 95 11.68 1.17 -16.30
N PHE A 96 11.52 0.00 -16.91
CA PHE A 96 12.18 -1.24 -16.49
C PHE A 96 12.46 -2.16 -17.66
N SER A 97 13.50 -2.98 -17.55
CA SER A 97 13.86 -3.99 -18.55
C SER A 97 13.15 -5.30 -18.25
N GLY A 98 12.02 -5.52 -18.93
CA GLY A 98 11.35 -6.82 -18.98
C GLY A 98 10.71 -7.31 -17.68
N PRO A 99 9.92 -8.40 -17.75
CA PRO A 99 9.23 -8.97 -16.60
C PRO A 99 10.17 -9.49 -15.50
N GLU A 100 11.44 -9.74 -15.82
CA GLU A 100 12.48 -10.16 -14.88
C GLU A 100 12.79 -9.11 -13.79
N ALA A 101 12.47 -7.84 -14.03
CA ALA A 101 12.64 -6.78 -13.04
C ALA A 101 11.55 -6.82 -11.93
N ILE A 102 10.40 -7.43 -12.21
CA ILE A 102 9.23 -7.44 -11.31
C ILE A 102 9.54 -8.07 -9.94
N PRO A 103 10.19 -9.26 -9.85
CA PRO A 103 10.54 -9.84 -8.56
C PRO A 103 11.47 -8.97 -7.72
N TYR A 104 12.33 -8.16 -8.35
CA TYR A 104 13.24 -7.27 -7.62
C TYR A 104 12.51 -6.08 -7.00
N ALA A 105 11.55 -5.49 -7.70
CA ALA A 105 10.73 -4.43 -7.12
C ALA A 105 9.84 -4.94 -5.98
N ILE A 106 9.34 -6.17 -6.09
CA ILE A 106 8.62 -6.82 -4.98
C ILE A 106 9.54 -6.93 -3.76
N LYS A 107 10.73 -7.53 -3.93
CA LYS A 107 11.71 -7.68 -2.84
C LYS A 107 12.12 -6.35 -2.23
N LEU A 108 12.35 -5.33 -3.06
CA LEU A 108 12.69 -3.98 -2.60
C LEU A 108 11.55 -3.38 -1.77
N GLY A 109 10.30 -3.47 -2.22
CA GLY A 109 9.14 -2.99 -1.48
C GLY A 109 9.00 -3.66 -0.11
N VAL A 110 9.16 -4.99 -0.06
CA VAL A 110 9.15 -5.73 1.22
C VAL A 110 10.29 -5.27 2.12
N ALA A 111 11.51 -5.14 1.59
CA ALA A 111 12.67 -4.71 2.37
C ALA A 111 12.50 -3.29 2.95
N LEU A 112 11.96 -2.35 2.15
CA LEU A 112 11.68 -0.99 2.60
C LEU A 112 10.61 -0.96 3.68
N GLN A 113 9.54 -1.76 3.54
CA GLN A 113 8.51 -1.81 4.58
C GLN A 113 9.00 -2.45 5.87
N VAL A 114 9.78 -3.52 5.78
CA VAL A 114 10.45 -4.10 6.96
C VAL A 114 11.38 -3.07 7.61
N THR A 115 12.07 -2.25 6.80
CA THR A 115 12.91 -1.16 7.33
C THR A 115 12.08 -0.11 8.08
N ASN A 116 10.91 0.28 7.57
CA ASN A 116 10.00 1.19 8.29
C ASN A 116 9.54 0.57 9.62
N ILE A 117 9.09 -0.69 9.60
CA ILE A 117 8.66 -1.42 10.80
C ILE A 117 9.78 -1.48 11.86
N LEU A 118 11.01 -1.77 11.44
CA LEU A 118 12.15 -1.84 12.36
C LEU A 118 12.56 -0.47 12.91
N ARG A 119 12.32 0.60 12.15
CA ARG A 119 12.57 1.98 12.60
C ARG A 119 11.55 2.44 13.64
N ASP A 120 10.29 2.05 13.46
CA ASP A 120 9.14 2.63 14.16
C ASP A 120 8.51 1.69 15.22
N VAL A 121 9.27 0.68 15.69
CA VAL A 121 8.79 -0.35 16.64
C VAL A 121 8.16 0.25 17.90
N ALA A 122 8.76 1.32 18.44
CA ALA A 122 8.30 1.93 19.69
C ALA A 122 7.00 2.71 19.50
N GLU A 123 6.89 3.45 18.41
CA GLU A 123 5.69 4.20 18.00
C GLU A 123 4.54 3.23 17.69
N ASP A 124 4.80 2.17 16.92
CA ASP A 124 3.81 1.15 16.58
C ASP A 124 3.26 0.47 17.84
N TRP A 125 4.12 0.14 18.80
CA TRP A 125 3.70 -0.43 20.08
C TRP A 125 2.78 0.51 20.86
N GLN A 126 3.09 1.80 20.90
CA GLN A 126 2.25 2.81 21.56
C GLN A 126 0.89 2.96 20.86
N ALA A 127 0.85 2.77 19.54
CA ALA A 127 -0.37 2.72 18.75
C ALA A 127 -1.13 1.39 18.83
N GLY A 128 -0.65 0.41 19.62
CA GLY A 128 -1.28 -0.89 19.79
C GLY A 128 -1.05 -1.89 18.66
N ARG A 129 -0.01 -1.68 17.84
CA ARG A 129 0.35 -2.52 16.69
C ARG A 129 1.65 -3.27 16.96
N VAL A 130 1.75 -4.52 16.47
CA VAL A 130 2.97 -5.34 16.51
C VAL A 130 3.17 -6.02 15.17
N TYR A 131 4.05 -5.45 14.34
CA TYR A 131 4.35 -5.97 13.02
C TYR A 131 5.37 -7.10 13.01
N LEU A 132 6.29 -7.14 14.00
CA LEU A 132 7.26 -8.23 14.11
C LEU A 132 6.53 -9.56 14.27
N PRO A 133 6.84 -10.57 13.43
CA PRO A 133 6.09 -11.81 13.48
C PRO A 133 6.42 -12.63 14.73
N GLN A 134 5.46 -13.42 15.18
CA GLN A 134 5.51 -14.05 16.50
C GLN A 134 6.58 -15.13 16.60
N GLU A 135 6.82 -15.87 15.52
CA GLU A 135 7.84 -16.93 15.48
C GLU A 135 9.26 -16.40 15.66
N GLU A 136 9.51 -15.13 15.35
CA GLU A 136 10.79 -14.45 15.50
C GLU A 136 10.98 -13.85 16.91
N LEU A 137 9.91 -13.81 17.71
CA LEU A 137 9.91 -13.29 19.09
C LEU A 137 9.97 -14.39 20.16
N THR A 138 9.89 -15.66 19.74
CA THR A 138 9.94 -16.85 20.60
C THR A 138 11.30 -17.51 20.56
#